data_AF-A0A2D5MVS6-F1
#
_entry.id   AF-A0A2D5MVS6-F1
#
_cell.length_a   1.000
_cell.length_b   1.000
_cell.length_c   1.000
_cell.angle_alpha   90.00
_cell.angle_beta   90.00
_cell.angle_gamma   90.00
#
_symmetry.space_group_name_H-M   'P 1'
#
loop_
_entity.id
_entity.type
_entity.pdbx_description
1 polymer ?
#
loop_
_entity_poly.entity_id
_entity_poly.type
_entity_poly.pdbx_seq_one_letter_code
_entity_poly.pdbx_strand_id
1 'polypeptide(L)'
;MTMHLARGLTTLNTKKRKKKKLTDKQIEEYTVKWRQHNKAMRRKHLHSHQFDTVQDYIAYCRGEYKPKTTPVIAPLRTSTPTVRESDKIPSYTSKNSFAPCLKREPLQYTGERRLVGIATMHKSNMVPVFADDDDKTGKRQATEIAQMRRN
;
A
#
# COMPACT_ATOMS: atom_id res chain seq x y z
N MET A 1 56.39 -18.40 8.83
CA MET A 1 55.50 -19.05 7.84
C MET A 1 54.75 -20.16 8.54
N THR A 2 53.47 -19.95 8.81
CA THR A 2 52.65 -20.79 9.70
C THR A 2 51.90 -21.84 8.88
N MET A 3 52.41 -23.08 8.91
CA MET A 3 51.89 -24.26 8.19
C MET A 3 50.50 -24.75 8.67
N HIS A 4 49.73 -23.92 9.35
CA HIS A 4 48.52 -24.30 10.09
C HIS A 4 47.23 -24.25 9.25
N LEU A 5 47.31 -23.74 8.01
CA LEU A 5 46.13 -23.49 7.17
C LEU A 5 45.82 -24.63 6.19
N ALA A 6 46.72 -25.60 6.03
CA ALA A 6 46.50 -26.74 5.14
C ALA A 6 45.73 -27.87 5.86
N ARG A 7 44.54 -28.22 5.36
CA ARG A 7 43.77 -29.39 5.83
C ARG A 7 44.63 -30.66 5.70
N GLY A 8 44.94 -31.29 6.83
CA GLY A 8 45.71 -32.54 6.88
C GLY A 8 47.19 -32.40 7.26
N LEU A 9 47.69 -31.17 7.48
CA LEU A 9 49.04 -30.96 8.05
C LEU A 9 49.06 -31.04 9.59
N THR A 10 47.90 -31.09 10.23
CA THR A 10 47.79 -31.32 11.67
C THR A 10 47.75 -32.82 11.95
N THR A 11 48.41 -33.27 13.02
CA THR A 11 48.37 -34.67 13.49
C THR A 11 47.00 -35.08 14.06
N LEU A 12 45.99 -34.21 13.97
CA LEU A 12 44.66 -34.42 14.52
C LEU A 12 43.78 -35.15 13.49
N ASN A 13 43.13 -36.23 13.92
CA ASN A 13 42.13 -36.91 13.10
C ASN A 13 40.85 -36.05 13.03
N THR A 14 40.73 -35.28 11.94
CA THR A 14 39.58 -34.40 11.68
C THR A 14 38.42 -35.10 10.95
N LYS A 15 38.53 -36.40 10.67
CA LYS A 15 37.49 -37.16 9.97
C LYS A 15 36.28 -37.37 10.88
N LYS A 16 35.08 -37.14 10.35
CA LYS A 16 33.83 -37.44 11.04
C LYS A 16 33.80 -38.92 11.46
N ARG A 17 33.72 -39.16 12.78
CA ARG A 17 33.68 -40.52 13.34
C ARG A 17 32.44 -41.26 12.86
N LYS A 18 32.62 -42.53 12.48
CA LYS A 18 31.50 -43.43 12.12
C LYS A 18 30.60 -43.64 13.33
N LYS A 19 29.28 -43.62 13.12
CA LYS A 19 28.30 -43.90 14.17
C LYS A 19 28.42 -45.36 14.60
N LYS A 20 28.41 -45.61 15.91
CA LYS A 20 28.43 -46.96 16.46
C LYS A 20 27.04 -47.61 16.27
N LYS A 21 27.02 -48.91 15.98
CA LYS A 21 25.79 -49.70 16.03
C LYS A 21 25.26 -49.71 17.46
N LEU A 22 23.94 -49.82 17.57
CA LEU A 22 23.26 -49.87 18.87
C LEU A 22 23.49 -51.24 19.51
N THR A 23 23.76 -51.28 20.82
CA THR A 23 23.85 -52.56 21.56
C THR A 23 22.47 -53.06 21.95
N ASP A 24 22.33 -54.36 22.21
CA ASP A 24 21.03 -54.97 22.55
C ASP A 24 20.40 -54.33 23.79
N LYS A 25 21.21 -54.10 24.83
CA LYS A 25 20.78 -53.37 26.03
C LYS A 25 20.21 -51.98 25.70
N GLN A 26 20.84 -51.26 24.78
CA GLN A 26 20.34 -49.95 24.38
C GLN A 26 19.02 -50.07 23.61
N ILE A 27 18.86 -51.10 22.76
CA ILE A 27 17.60 -51.37 22.06
C ILE A 27 16.48 -51.60 23.08
N GLU A 28 16.71 -52.42 24.09
CA GLU A 28 15.76 -52.66 25.19
C GLU A 28 15.37 -51.36 25.90
N GLU A 29 16.35 -50.54 26.29
CA GLU A 29 16.08 -49.23 26.89
C GLU A 29 15.21 -48.33 25.99
N TYR A 30 15.47 -48.31 24.69
CA TYR A 30 14.67 -47.55 23.73
C TYR A 30 13.25 -48.12 23.59
N THR A 31 13.06 -49.44 23.67
CA THR A 31 11.72 -50.05 23.64
C THR A 31 10.86 -49.58 24.81
N VAL A 32 11.45 -49.49 26.01
CA VAL A 32 10.76 -49.01 27.22
C VAL A 32 10.42 -47.52 27.09
N LYS A 33 11.39 -46.71 26.66
CA LYS A 33 11.21 -45.27 26.45
C LYS A 33 10.16 -44.97 25.38
N TRP A 34 10.12 -45.75 24.29
CA TRP A 34 9.11 -45.64 23.24
C TRP A 34 7.70 -45.86 23.78
N ARG A 35 7.49 -46.92 24.58
CA ARG A 35 6.19 -47.20 25.21
C ARG A 35 5.76 -46.06 26.15
N GLN A 36 6.70 -45.54 26.94
CA GLN A 36 6.46 -44.40 27.83
C GLN A 36 6.11 -43.12 27.06
N HIS A 37 6.83 -42.83 25.98
CA HIS A 37 6.59 -41.70 25.08
C HIS A 37 5.19 -41.76 24.47
N ASN A 38 4.82 -42.89 23.87
CA ASN A 38 3.49 -43.07 23.27
C ASN A 38 2.37 -42.93 24.31
N LYS A 39 2.58 -43.46 25.53
CA LYS A 39 1.64 -43.28 26.65
C LYS A 39 1.50 -41.80 27.04
N ALA A 40 2.60 -41.06 27.11
CA ALA A 40 2.59 -39.64 27.43
C ALA A 40 1.89 -38.81 26.35
N MET A 41 2.10 -39.13 25.07
CA MET A 41 1.44 -38.45 23.95
C MET A 41 -0.07 -38.66 23.97
N ARG A 42 -0.55 -39.87 24.29
CA ARG A 42 -1.98 -40.14 24.48
C ARG A 42 -2.58 -39.34 25.64
N ARG A 43 -1.89 -39.28 26.78
CA ARG A 43 -2.33 -38.47 27.94
C ARG A 43 -2.44 -36.97 27.62
N LYS A 44 -1.57 -36.48 26.75
CA LYS A 44 -1.54 -35.08 26.29
C LYS A 44 -2.47 -34.81 25.09
N HIS A 45 -3.21 -35.80 24.61
CA HIS A 45 -4.02 -35.71 23.39
C HIS A 45 -3.22 -35.37 22.11
N LEU A 46 -1.92 -35.67 22.10
CA LEU A 46 -0.99 -35.43 20.98
C LEU A 46 -0.82 -36.70 20.14
N HIS A 47 -1.93 -37.23 19.59
CA HIS A 47 -1.92 -38.53 18.92
C HIS A 47 -1.02 -38.58 17.68
N SER A 48 -0.86 -37.46 16.98
CA SER A 48 0.03 -37.30 15.81
C SER A 48 1.52 -37.48 16.13
N HIS A 49 1.93 -37.34 17.39
CA HIS A 49 3.33 -37.44 17.81
C HIS A 49 3.72 -38.83 18.35
N GLN A 50 2.83 -39.83 18.20
CA GLN A 50 3.15 -41.22 18.49
C GLN A 50 4.00 -41.82 17.37
N PHE A 51 4.84 -42.79 17.74
CA PHE A 51 5.62 -43.55 16.78
C PHE A 51 5.04 -44.96 16.64
N ASP A 52 4.89 -45.42 15.39
CA ASP A 52 4.36 -46.77 15.08
C ASP A 52 5.36 -47.86 15.44
N THR A 53 6.64 -47.62 15.17
CA THR A 53 7.73 -48.58 15.39
C THR A 53 8.77 -48.05 16.36
N VAL A 54 9.46 -48.96 17.07
CA VAL A 54 10.61 -48.62 17.92
C VAL A 54 11.72 -47.96 17.09
N GLN A 55 11.87 -48.37 15.83
CA GLN A 55 12.96 -47.93 14.97
C GLN A 55 12.79 -46.47 14.56
N ASP A 56 11.55 -46.06 14.30
CA ASP A 56 11.19 -44.65 14.08
C ASP A 56 11.51 -43.80 15.32
N TYR A 57 11.21 -44.31 16.52
CA TYR A 57 11.54 -43.64 17.78
C TYR A 57 13.06 -43.53 18.01
N ILE A 58 13.83 -44.59 17.73
CA ILE A 58 15.30 -44.56 17.82
C ILE A 58 15.87 -43.53 16.84
N ALA A 59 15.37 -43.52 15.60
CA ALA A 59 15.78 -42.55 14.60
C ALA A 59 15.45 -41.12 15.06
N TYR A 60 14.30 -40.91 15.70
CA TYR A 60 13.91 -39.60 16.23
C TYR A 60 14.85 -39.14 17.34
N CYS A 61 15.15 -40.00 18.32
CA CYS A 61 16.11 -39.68 19.39
C CYS A 61 17.53 -39.41 18.86
N ARG A 62 17.91 -39.99 17.72
CA ARG A 62 19.21 -39.80 17.08
C ARG A 62 19.25 -38.66 16.06
N GLY A 63 18.13 -37.98 15.81
CA GLY A 63 18.02 -36.92 14.78
C GLY A 63 18.13 -37.44 13.34
N GLU A 64 17.80 -38.72 13.12
CA GLU A 64 17.82 -39.39 11.83
C GLU A 64 16.41 -39.66 11.27
N TYR A 65 15.38 -39.31 12.04
CA TYR A 65 13.98 -39.51 11.64
C TYR A 65 13.64 -38.65 10.43
N LYS A 66 13.09 -39.29 9.40
CA LYS A 66 12.55 -38.62 8.21
C LYS A 66 11.02 -38.68 8.29
N PRO A 67 10.32 -37.53 8.22
CA PRO A 67 8.86 -37.53 8.24
C PRO A 67 8.34 -38.32 7.03
N LYS A 68 7.34 -39.18 7.27
CA LYS A 68 6.72 -40.01 6.22
C LYS A 68 5.95 -39.15 5.20
N THR A 69 5.39 -38.03 5.65
CA THR A 69 4.74 -37.05 4.79
C THR A 69 5.79 -36.16 4.14
N THR A 70 6.02 -36.37 2.85
CA THR A 70 6.65 -35.33 2.02
C THR A 70 5.72 -34.12 2.01
N PRO A 71 6.17 -32.92 2.44
CA PRO A 71 5.35 -31.73 2.25
C PRO A 71 5.13 -31.60 0.74
N VAL A 72 3.86 -31.56 0.31
CA VAL A 72 3.54 -31.12 -1.04
C VAL A 72 3.95 -29.65 -1.06
N ILE A 73 5.14 -29.38 -1.60
CA ILE A 73 5.59 -28.01 -1.82
C ILE A 73 4.69 -27.48 -2.93
N ALA A 74 3.60 -26.84 -2.53
CA ALA A 74 2.79 -26.10 -3.47
C ALA A 74 3.72 -25.10 -4.17
N PRO A 75 3.70 -25.02 -5.51
CA PRO A 75 4.48 -24.02 -6.21
C PRO A 75 4.13 -22.65 -5.65
N LEU A 76 5.15 -21.81 -5.44
CA LEU A 76 4.97 -20.45 -4.97
C LEU A 76 3.98 -19.74 -5.89
N ARG A 77 2.75 -19.57 -5.43
CA ARG A 77 1.73 -18.82 -6.16
C ARG A 77 2.06 -17.34 -5.98
N THR A 78 2.67 -16.74 -6.99
CA THR A 78 2.71 -15.28 -7.07
C THR A 78 1.26 -14.80 -7.20
N SER A 79 0.77 -14.05 -6.21
CA SER A 79 -0.54 -13.42 -6.34
C SER A 79 -0.44 -12.40 -7.46
N THR A 80 -1.11 -12.66 -8.58
CA THR A 80 -1.29 -11.63 -9.61
C THR A 80 -2.00 -10.44 -8.97
N PRO A 81 -1.50 -9.21 -9.15
CA PRO A 81 -2.19 -8.04 -8.61
C PRO A 81 -3.60 -7.98 -9.20
N THR A 82 -4.60 -7.80 -8.35
CA THR A 82 -5.98 -7.58 -8.80
C THR A 82 -6.03 -6.22 -9.50
N VAL A 83 -5.99 -6.21 -10.83
CA VAL A 83 -6.19 -5.01 -11.64
C VAL A 83 -7.68 -4.83 -11.85
N ARG A 84 -8.21 -3.64 -11.54
CA ARG A 84 -9.57 -3.29 -11.95
C ARG A 84 -9.57 -3.17 -13.47
N GLU A 85 -10.43 -3.93 -14.14
CA GLU A 85 -10.70 -3.71 -15.56
C GLU A 85 -11.34 -2.33 -15.73
N SER A 86 -10.65 -1.45 -16.44
CA SER A 86 -11.16 -0.15 -16.84
C SER A 86 -11.05 -0.04 -18.35
N ASP A 87 -12.08 0.54 -18.97
CA ASP A 87 -12.04 0.90 -20.39
C ASP A 87 -11.07 2.08 -20.58
N LYS A 88 -9.77 1.78 -20.62
CA LYS A 88 -8.76 2.77 -20.93
C LYS A 88 -8.83 3.04 -22.43
N ILE A 89 -9.64 4.02 -22.82
CA ILE A 89 -9.73 4.52 -24.20
C ILE A 89 -8.99 5.86 -24.26
N PRO A 90 -7.70 5.89 -24.65
CA PRO A 90 -6.88 7.12 -24.68
C PRO A 90 -7.42 8.17 -25.66
N SER A 91 -8.32 7.77 -26.55
CA SER A 91 -8.93 8.57 -27.61
C SER A 91 -10.41 8.87 -27.39
N TYR A 92 -10.99 8.58 -26.23
CA TYR A 92 -12.42 8.84 -25.99
C TYR A 92 -12.68 10.34 -25.82
N THR A 93 -12.83 11.02 -26.95
CA THR A 93 -13.37 12.37 -27.05
C THR A 93 -14.88 12.31 -26.90
N SER A 94 -15.36 12.43 -25.66
CA SER A 94 -16.80 12.61 -25.41
C SER A 94 -17.28 13.96 -25.96
N LYS A 95 -18.59 14.12 -26.24
CA LYS A 95 -19.18 15.42 -26.63
C LYS A 95 -18.87 16.57 -25.65
N ASN A 96 -18.48 16.25 -24.42
CA ASN A 96 -18.14 17.21 -23.37
C ASN A 96 -16.63 17.38 -23.18
N SER A 97 -15.78 16.67 -23.92
CA SER A 97 -14.34 16.84 -23.80
C SER A 97 -13.91 18.05 -24.62
N PHE A 98 -13.52 19.10 -23.89
CA PHE A 98 -13.00 20.38 -24.37
C PHE A 98 -14.07 21.44 -24.70
N ALA A 99 -14.55 22.11 -23.66
CA ALA A 99 -15.06 23.47 -23.79
C ALA A 99 -13.87 24.44 -23.58
N PRO A 100 -13.46 25.26 -24.57
CA PRO A 100 -12.48 26.30 -24.31
C PRO A 100 -13.04 27.23 -23.22
N CYS A 101 -12.28 27.48 -22.16
CA CYS A 101 -12.62 28.47 -21.14
C CYS A 101 -12.54 29.88 -21.76
N LEU A 102 -13.58 30.26 -22.51
CA LEU A 102 -13.74 31.60 -23.04
C LEU A 102 -13.98 32.57 -21.90
N LYS A 103 -13.41 33.77 -22.00
CA LYS A 103 -13.62 34.85 -21.03
C LYS A 103 -15.12 35.14 -20.91
N ARG A 104 -15.66 35.12 -19.70
CA ARG A 104 -17.05 35.50 -19.43
C ARG A 104 -17.33 36.90 -19.99
N GLU A 105 -18.44 37.06 -20.71
CA GLU A 105 -18.85 38.34 -21.26
C GLU A 105 -19.10 39.38 -20.14
N PRO A 106 -18.72 40.65 -20.36
CA PRO A 106 -18.96 41.71 -19.38
C PRO A 106 -20.47 41.91 -19.18
N LEU A 107 -20.89 42.02 -17.92
CA LEU A 107 -22.28 42.36 -17.57
C LEU A 107 -22.63 43.75 -18.12
N GLN A 108 -23.69 43.86 -18.91
CA GLN A 108 -24.21 45.12 -19.43
C GLN A 108 -25.51 45.48 -18.71
N TYR A 109 -25.75 46.77 -18.48
CA TYR A 109 -27.01 47.26 -17.93
C TYR A 109 -28.07 47.32 -19.04
N THR A 110 -29.20 46.65 -18.86
CA THR A 110 -30.27 46.50 -19.88
C THR A 110 -31.49 47.42 -19.63
N GLY A 111 -31.41 48.36 -18.69
CA GLY A 111 -32.51 49.29 -18.40
C GLY A 111 -32.69 50.37 -19.48
N GLU A 112 -33.87 51.03 -19.47
CA GLU A 112 -34.26 52.03 -20.47
C GLU A 112 -33.29 53.22 -20.56
N ARG A 113 -32.72 53.63 -19.42
CA ARG A 113 -31.73 54.71 -19.35
C ARG A 113 -30.32 54.14 -19.52
N ARG A 114 -29.55 54.71 -20.45
CA ARG A 114 -28.16 54.30 -20.67
C ARG A 114 -27.29 54.72 -19.49
N LEU A 115 -26.83 53.75 -18.70
CA LEU A 115 -25.83 53.98 -17.65
C LEU A 115 -24.47 54.28 -18.29
N VAL A 116 -23.94 55.47 -18.07
CA VAL A 116 -22.64 55.90 -18.63
C VAL A 116 -21.50 55.54 -17.68
N GLY A 117 -21.73 55.62 -16.38
CA GLY A 117 -20.74 55.29 -15.36
C GLY A 117 -21.26 55.44 -13.94
N ILE A 118 -20.36 55.31 -12.96
CA ILE A 118 -20.66 55.49 -11.54
C ILE A 118 -19.74 56.59 -11.01
N ALA A 119 -20.34 57.64 -10.44
CA ALA A 119 -19.64 58.73 -9.78
C ALA A 119 -19.64 58.54 -8.26
N THR A 120 -18.72 59.21 -7.56
CA THR A 120 -18.68 59.21 -6.09
C THR A 120 -19.09 60.58 -5.58
N MET A 121 -20.22 60.66 -4.87
CA MET A 121 -20.69 61.91 -4.25
C MET A 121 -19.95 62.16 -2.92
N HIS A 122 -19.69 61.12 -2.13
CA HIS A 122 -18.74 61.13 -1.00
C HIS A 122 -18.01 59.80 -0.88
N LYS A 123 -17.02 59.68 0.02
CA LYS A 123 -16.08 58.52 0.12
C LYS A 123 -16.77 57.14 0.19
N SER A 124 -18.02 57.09 0.63
CA SER A 124 -18.80 55.85 0.80
C SER A 124 -20.12 55.82 0.01
N ASN A 125 -20.37 56.78 -0.89
CA ASN A 125 -21.61 56.81 -1.68
C ASN A 125 -21.30 56.87 -3.18
N MET A 126 -21.66 55.78 -3.85
CA MET A 126 -21.53 55.58 -5.28
C MET A 126 -22.88 55.85 -5.94
N VAL A 127 -22.91 56.87 -6.79
CA VAL A 127 -24.13 57.35 -7.46
C VAL A 127 -24.03 57.00 -8.95
N PRO A 128 -25.03 56.29 -9.52
CA PRO A 128 -25.05 56.00 -10.95
C PRO A 128 -25.27 57.29 -11.76
N VAL A 129 -24.52 57.44 -12.86
CA VAL A 129 -24.66 58.56 -13.81
C VAL A 129 -25.30 58.04 -15.09
N PHE A 130 -26.48 58.55 -15.40
CA PHE A 130 -27.23 58.19 -16.58
C PHE A 130 -27.00 59.22 -17.70
N ALA A 131 -27.15 58.77 -18.95
CA ALA A 131 -27.30 59.69 -20.06
C ALA A 131 -28.73 60.24 -20.06
N ASP A 132 -28.85 61.56 -20.18
CA ASP A 132 -30.11 62.25 -20.42
C ASP A 132 -30.30 62.47 -21.92
N ASP A 133 -31.52 62.79 -22.35
CA ASP A 133 -31.85 62.99 -23.78
C ASP A 133 -30.96 64.08 -24.43
N ASP A 134 -30.61 65.12 -23.67
CA ASP A 134 -29.77 66.24 -24.10
C ASP A 134 -28.26 66.03 -23.83
N ASP A 135 -27.86 65.03 -23.04
CA ASP A 135 -26.45 64.72 -22.73
C ASP A 135 -26.17 63.21 -22.74
N LYS A 136 -25.84 62.72 -23.93
CA LYS A 136 -25.46 61.32 -24.20
C LYS A 136 -24.21 60.85 -23.46
N THR A 137 -23.41 61.79 -22.93
CA THR A 137 -22.16 61.50 -22.22
C THR A 137 -22.28 61.59 -20.70
N GLY A 138 -23.44 62.00 -20.16
CA GLY A 138 -23.69 62.13 -18.73
C GLY A 138 -22.75 63.13 -18.02
N LYS A 139 -22.13 64.05 -18.77
CA LYS A 139 -21.10 64.96 -18.25
C LYS A 139 -21.69 65.99 -17.29
N ARG A 140 -22.89 66.49 -17.55
CA ARG A 140 -23.56 67.49 -16.69
C ARG A 140 -23.82 66.93 -15.30
N GLN A 141 -24.53 65.80 -15.23
CA GLN A 141 -24.82 65.11 -13.97
C GLN A 141 -23.56 64.69 -13.21
N ALA A 142 -22.53 64.19 -13.92
CA ALA A 142 -21.24 63.87 -13.31
C ALA A 142 -20.54 65.10 -12.71
N THR A 143 -20.64 66.26 -13.36
CA THR A 143 -20.02 67.51 -12.90
C THR A 143 -20.71 68.05 -11.66
N GLU A 144 -22.05 68.03 -11.63
CA GLU A 144 -22.84 68.45 -10.46
C GLU A 144 -22.54 67.58 -9.23
N ILE A 145 -22.50 66.26 -9.40
CA ILE A 145 -22.13 65.32 -8.31
C ILE A 145 -20.69 65.56 -7.84
N ALA A 146 -19.77 65.85 -8.75
CA ALA A 146 -18.37 66.16 -8.40
C ALA A 146 -18.23 67.50 -7.68
N GLN A 147 -19.08 68.50 -7.98
CA GLN A 147 -19.13 69.77 -7.26
C GLN A 147 -19.68 69.59 -5.85
N MET A 148 -20.75 68.81 -5.67
CA MET A 148 -21.29 68.46 -4.34
C MET A 148 -20.27 67.73 -3.45
N ARG A 149 -19.31 67.01 -4.05
CA ARG A 149 -18.22 66.36 -3.31
C ARG A 149 -17.16 67.35 -2.82
N ARG A 150 -16.99 68.49 -3.50
CA ARG A 150 -15.91 69.45 -3.26
C ARG A 150 -16.33 70.64 -2.39
N ASN A 151 -17.64 70.91 -2.31
CA ASN A 151 -18.24 71.92 -1.44
C ASN A 151 -18.70 71.29 -0.13
#